data_AF-A0A0Q5ER19-F1
#
_entry.id   AF-A0A0Q5ER19-F1
#
_cell.length_a   1.000
_cell.length_b   1.000
_cell.length_c   1.000
_cell.angle_alpha   90.00
_cell.angle_beta   90.00
_cell.angle_gamma   90.00
#
_symmetry.space_group_name_H-M   'P 1'
#
loop_
_entity.id
_entity.type
_entity.pdbx_description
1 polymer ?
#
loop_
_entity_poly.entity_id
_entity_poly.type
_entity_poly.pdbx_seq_one_letter_code
_entity_poly.pdbx_strand_id
1 'polypeptide(L)' 'MSMISMERKREDFIYRSVKVHITYFLSPSNAVPRFDVYAALSQGEEKIGASIQGWDSESDALNAAKALAHEKIDTYFSER' A
#
# COMPACT_ATOMS: atom_id res chain seq x y z
N MET A 1 -11.62 -9.20 26.87
CA MET A 1 -11.01 -9.34 25.53
C MET A 1 -10.59 -7.95 25.08
N SER A 2 -9.30 -7.61 25.16
CA SER A 2 -8.80 -6.33 24.63
C SER A 2 -9.02 -6.31 23.12
N MET A 3 -9.87 -5.40 22.64
CA MET A 3 -9.88 -5.05 21.22
C MET A 3 -8.48 -4.55 20.88
N ILE A 4 -7.75 -5.31 20.05
CA ILE A 4 -6.48 -4.83 19.49
C ILE A 4 -6.85 -3.59 18.68
N SER A 5 -6.57 -2.41 19.23
CA SER A 5 -6.81 -1.15 18.55
C SER A 5 -5.78 -1.06 17.42
N MET A 6 -6.20 -1.44 16.21
CA MET A 6 -5.40 -1.30 15.01
C MET A 6 -5.63 0.11 14.47
N GLU A 7 -4.56 0.89 14.36
CA GLU A 7 -4.62 2.22 13.79
C GLU A 7 -4.61 2.11 12.27
N ARG A 8 -5.63 2.64 11.60
CA ARG A 8 -5.64 2.74 10.13
C ARG A 8 -4.87 3.99 9.72
N LYS A 9 -3.77 3.81 9.00
CA LYS A 9 -2.94 4.88 8.45
C LYS A 9 -2.98 4.88 6.93
N ARG A 10 -2.62 6.02 6.36
CA ARG A 10 -2.55 6.25 4.92
C ARG A 10 -1.24 6.95 4.59
N GLU A 11 -0.60 6.50 3.52
CA GLU A 11 0.55 7.17 2.93
C GLU A 11 0.31 7.42 1.44
N ASP A 12 0.53 8.65 1.00
CA ASP A 12 0.34 9.08 -0.38
C ASP A 12 1.69 9.42 -1.01
N PHE A 13 1.88 9.02 -2.27
CA PHE A 13 3.05 9.39 -3.06
C PHE A 13 2.72 9.45 -4.55
N ILE A 14 3.65 9.97 -5.35
CA ILE A 14 3.51 10.07 -6.81
C ILE A 14 4.61 9.23 -7.44
N TYR A 15 4.23 8.38 -8.40
CA TYR A 15 5.15 7.60 -9.22
C TYR A 15 4.77 7.71 -10.70
N ARG A 16 5.69 8.11 -11.57
CA ARG A 16 5.45 8.33 -13.02
C ARG A 16 4.17 9.15 -13.32
N SER A 17 3.97 10.24 -12.58
CA SER A 17 2.76 11.10 -12.67
C SER A 17 1.45 10.42 -12.26
N VAL A 18 1.48 9.20 -11.75
CA VAL A 18 0.35 8.49 -11.15
C VAL A 18 0.32 8.78 -9.66
N LYS A 19 -0.84 9.24 -9.16
CA LYS A 19 -1.09 9.36 -7.72
C LYS A 19 -1.32 7.97 -7.15
N VAL A 20 -0.57 7.63 -6.11
CA VAL A 20 -0.66 6.36 -5.41
C VAL A 20 -0.96 6.63 -3.95
N HIS A 21 -1.85 5.82 -3.38
CA HIS A 21 -2.09 5.82 -1.96
C HIS A 21 -1.99 4.39 -1.40
N ILE A 22 -1.38 4.28 -0.22
CA ILE A 22 -1.23 3.04 0.52
C ILE A 22 -2.07 3.18 1.78
N THR A 23 -3.05 2.30 1.97
CA THR A 23 -3.77 2.16 3.23
C THR A 23 -3.18 0.99 4.00
N TYR A 24 -2.79 1.16 5.25
CA TYR A 24 -2.26 0.08 6.09
C TYR A 24 -2.81 0.16 7.50
N PHE A 25 -2.77 -0.97 8.20
CA PHE A 25 -3.22 -1.08 9.59
C PHE A 25 -1.99 -1.31 10.46
N LEU A 26 -1.80 -0.49 11.48
CA LEU A 26 -0.68 -0.57 12.42
C LEU A 26 -1.17 -1.14 13.74
N SER A 27 -0.52 -2.18 14.23
CA SER A 27 -0.77 -2.73 15.56
C SER A 27 -0.07 -1.89 16.64
N PRO A 28 -0.44 -2.04 17.92
CA PRO A 28 0.28 -1.39 19.03
C PRO A 28 1.76 -1.78 19.13
N SER A 29 2.18 -2.87 18.48
CA SER A 29 3.57 -3.34 18.43
C SER A 29 4.33 -2.82 17.20
N ASN A 30 3.79 -1.82 16.49
CA ASN A 30 4.29 -1.30 15.21
C ASN A 30 4.36 -2.31 14.06
N ALA A 31 3.66 -3.44 14.18
CA ALA A 31 3.55 -4.43 13.12
C ALA A 31 2.42 -4.04 12.16
N VAL A 32 2.60 -4.33 10.87
CA VAL A 32 1.60 -4.09 9.83
C VAL A 32 1.03 -5.42 9.35
N PRO A 33 -0.13 -5.88 9.86
CA PRO A 33 -0.77 -7.12 9.42
C PRO A 33 -1.20 -7.10 7.94
N ARG A 34 -1.53 -5.92 7.41
CA ARG A 34 -1.98 -5.79 6.02
C ARG A 34 -1.79 -4.37 5.49
N PHE A 35 -1.59 -4.29 4.19
CA PHE A 35 -1.68 -3.04 3.43
C PHE A 35 -2.45 -3.25 2.12
N ASP A 36 -3.05 -2.18 1.62
CA ASP A 36 -3.74 -2.07 0.35
C ASP A 36 -3.14 -0.92 -0.45
N VAL A 37 -2.89 -1.11 -1.73
CA VAL A 37 -2.27 -0.13 -2.64
C VAL A 37 -3.26 0.25 -3.73
N TYR A 38 -3.43 1.55 -3.93
CA TYR A 38 -4.35 2.12 -4.90
C TYR A 38 -3.62 3.15 -5.76
N ALA A 39 -3.98 3.23 -7.04
CA ALA A 39 -3.37 4.14 -7.99
C ALA A 39 -4.39 4.73 -8.97
N ALA A 40 -4.14 5.95 -9.45
CA ALA A 40 -4.98 6.63 -10.42
C ALA A 40 -4.47 6.45 -11.88
N LEU A 41 -4.83 5.34 -12.53
CA LEU A 41 -4.22 4.90 -13.80
C LEU A 41 -4.93 5.31 -15.09
N SER A 42 -6.27 5.43 -15.10
CA SER A 42 -7.07 5.77 -16.30
C SER A 42 -8.20 6.75 -16.01
N GLN A 43 -9.25 6.27 -15.33
CA GLN A 43 -10.54 6.97 -15.18
C GLN A 43 -10.94 7.14 -13.72
N GLY A 44 -10.05 6.75 -12.80
CA GLY A 44 -10.33 6.73 -11.38
C GLY A 44 -9.19 6.11 -10.62
N GLU A 45 -9.36 6.13 -9.30
CA GLU A 45 -8.51 5.43 -8.37
C GLU A 45 -8.94 3.97 -8.29
N GLU A 46 -8.01 3.06 -8.57
CA GLU A 46 -8.25 1.63 -8.53
C GLU A 46 -7.27 0.93 -7.60
N LYS A 47 -7.70 -0.19 -7.02
CA LYS A 47 -6.82 -1.01 -6.18
C LYS A 47 -5.91 -1.85 -7.08
N ILE A 48 -4.62 -1.56 -7.04
CA ILE A 48 -3.61 -2.23 -7.88
C ILE A 48 -2.86 -3.35 -7.13
N GLY A 49 -2.95 -3.38 -5.79
CA GLY A 49 -2.26 -4.37 -4.98
C GLY A 49 -2.72 -4.44 -3.53
N ALA A 50 -2.34 -5.52 -2.85
CA ALA A 50 -2.50 -5.69 -1.41
C ALA A 50 -1.55 -6.77 -0.89
N SER A 51 -1.24 -6.71 0.41
CA SER A 51 -0.60 -7.81 1.14
C SER A 51 -1.32 -8.06 2.45
N ILE A 52 -1.47 -9.34 2.78
CA ILE A 52 -1.97 -9.84 4.07
C ILE A 52 -0.87 -10.61 4.83
N GLN A 53 0.35 -10.61 4.31
CA GLN A 53 1.50 -11.12 5.05
C GLN A 53 1.82 -10.07 6.11
N GLY A 54 1.82 -10.46 7.39
CA GLY A 54 2.16 -9.54 8.47
C GLY A 54 3.62 -9.11 8.36
N TRP A 55 3.86 -7.82 8.59
CA TRP A 55 5.18 -7.20 8.58
C TRP A 55 5.55 -6.77 10.00
N ASP A 56 6.80 -6.98 10.39
CA ASP A 56 7.28 -6.65 11.73
C ASP A 56 7.49 -5.13 11.92
N SER A 57 7.63 -4.36 10.84
CA SER A 57 7.80 -2.91 10.88
C SER A 57 6.95 -2.17 9.84
N GLU A 58 6.52 -0.95 10.20
CA GLU A 58 5.85 0.00 9.30
C GLU A 58 6.69 0.33 8.07
N SER A 59 8.00 0.56 8.26
CA SER A 59 8.91 0.93 7.17
C SER A 59 9.05 -0.19 6.14
N ASP A 60 9.17 -1.45 6.57
CA ASP A 60 9.29 -2.59 5.65
C ASP A 60 7.99 -2.79 4.86
N ALA A 61 6.84 -2.68 5.54
CA ALA A 61 5.54 -2.77 4.90
C ALA A 61 5.33 -1.68 3.84
N LEU A 62 5.71 -0.44 4.14
CA LEU A 62 5.63 0.69 3.21
C LEU A 62 6.59 0.54 2.03
N ASN A 63 7.83 0.09 2.27
CA ASN A 63 8.79 -0.16 1.21
C ASN A 63 8.29 -1.24 0.25
N ALA A 64 7.72 -2.32 0.77
CA ALA A 64 7.12 -3.37 -0.04
C ALA A 64 5.87 -2.91 -0.80
N ALA A 65 5.01 -2.12 -0.16
CA ALA A 65 3.84 -1.53 -0.80
C ALA A 65 4.23 -0.58 -1.95
N LYS A 66 5.28 0.23 -1.77
CA LYS A 66 5.84 1.09 -2.82
C LYS A 66 6.44 0.28 -3.97
N ALA A 67 7.23 -0.76 -3.66
CA ALA A 67 7.79 -1.64 -4.68
C ALA A 67 6.69 -2.32 -5.51
N LEU A 68 5.64 -2.82 -4.85
CA LEU A 68 4.46 -3.38 -5.52
C LEU A 68 3.76 -2.35 -6.40
N ALA A 69 3.58 -1.11 -5.91
CA ALA A 69 3.00 -0.05 -6.70
C ALA A 69 3.81 0.23 -7.96
N HIS A 70 5.14 0.37 -7.83
CA HIS A 70 6.03 0.62 -8.94
C HIS A 70 5.93 -0.50 -10.00
N GLU A 71 6.00 -1.76 -9.57
CA GLU A 71 5.88 -2.93 -10.46
C GLU A 71 4.57 -2.92 -11.26
N LYS A 72 3.44 -2.68 -10.57
CA LYS A 72 2.12 -2.66 -11.21
C LYS A 72 1.94 -1.50 -12.17
N ILE A 73 2.41 -0.31 -11.79
CA ILE A 73 2.36 0.87 -12.64
C ILE A 73 3.27 0.69 -13.86
N ASP A 74 4.49 0.17 -13.68
CA ASP A 74 5.43 -0.07 -14.78
C ASP A 74 4.91 -1.12 -15.75
N THR A 75 4.33 -2.22 -15.25
CA THR A 75 3.68 -3.24 -16.07
C THR A 75 2.55 -2.62 -16.90
N TYR A 76 1.68 -1.86 -16.25
CA TYR A 76 0.55 -1.20 -16.92
C TYR A 76 0.98 -0.26 -18.05
N PHE A 77 2.07 0.48 -17.87
CA PHE A 77 2.61 1.35 -18.93
C PHE A 77 3.43 0.60 -19.98
N SER A 78 3.92 -0.61 -19.71
CA SER A 78 4.69 -1.40 -20.67
C SER A 78 3.80 -2.23 -21.60
N GLU A 79 2.61 -2.60 -21.15
CA GLU A 79 1.61 -3.36 -21.93
C GLU A 79 0.74 -2.47 -22.85
N ARG A 80 1.03 -1.17 -22.95
CA ARG A 80 0.31 -0.18 -23.78
C ARG A 80 1.24 0.55 -24.73
#